data_AF-A0A7X5WQH7-F1
#
_entry.id   AF-A0A7X5WQH7-F1
#
_cell.length_a   1.000
_cell.length_b   1.000
_cell.length_c   1.000
_cell.angle_alpha   90.00
_cell.angle_beta   90.00
_cell.angle_gamma   90.00
#
_symmetry.space_group_name_H-M   'P 1'
#
loop_
_entity.id
_entity.type
_entity.pdbx_description
1 polymer ?
#
loop_
_entity_poly.entity_id
_entity_poly.type
_entity_poly.pdbx_seq_one_letter_code
_entity_poly.pdbx_strand_id
1 'polypeptide(L)' 'ERELARLGPGDHFGEMSLLDDQPRSATVVAAGDSTLLVLHRPDFERMLTAHPSIMRAMLTSLSRRLR' A
#
# COMPACT_ATOMS: atom_id res chain seq x y z
N GLU A 1 12.00 11.43 13.97
CA GLU A 1 11.22 10.91 12.83
C GLU A 1 10.25 11.97 12.34
N ARG A 2 9.94 12.00 11.04
CA ARG A 2 8.97 12.92 10.44
C ARG A 2 7.75 12.11 10.01
N GLU A 3 6.56 12.51 10.44
CA GLU A 3 5.30 11.92 9.98
C GLU A 3 5.10 12.24 8.49
N LEU A 4 4.90 11.21 7.66
CA LEU A 4 4.70 11.37 6.21
C LEU A 4 3.21 11.41 5.84
N ALA A 5 2.39 10.62 6.54
CA ALA A 5 0.94 10.52 6.33
C ALA A 5 0.26 9.89 7.55
N ARG A 6 -1.06 10.10 7.68
CA ARG A 6 -1.95 9.33 8.57
C ARG A 6 -2.89 8.48 7.73
N LEU A 7 -3.05 7.24 8.14
CA LEU A 7 -3.90 6.25 7.47
C LEU A 7 -5.10 5.91 8.36
N GLY A 8 -6.26 5.71 7.74
CA GLY A 8 -7.50 5.33 8.39
C GLY A 8 -8.17 4.09 7.77
N PRO A 9 -9.40 3.76 8.21
CA PRO A 9 -10.14 2.64 7.66
C PRO A 9 -10.30 2.74 6.14
N GLY A 10 -9.95 1.67 5.42
CA GLY A 10 -9.98 1.60 3.96
C GLY A 10 -8.68 2.01 3.26
N ASP A 11 -7.72 2.60 3.98
CA ASP A 11 -6.40 2.85 3.45
C ASP A 11 -5.56 1.56 3.40
N HIS A 12 -4.57 1.56 2.52
CA HIS A 12 -3.59 0.48 2.35
C HIS A 12 -2.17 1.03 2.41
N PHE A 13 -1.21 0.20 2.75
CA PHE A 13 0.21 0.57 2.77
C PHE A 13 1.10 -0.65 2.48
N GLY A 14 2.38 -0.41 2.20
CA GLY A 14 3.37 -1.45 1.93
C GLY A 14 3.38 -1.92 0.47
N GLU A 15 2.57 -1.31 -0.40
CA GLU A 15 2.49 -1.60 -1.82
C GLU A 15 3.73 -1.18 -2.60
N MET A 16 4.44 -0.13 -2.16
CA MET A 16 5.59 0.42 -2.90
C MET A 16 6.66 -0.64 -3.15
N SER A 17 7.11 -1.32 -2.09
CA SER A 17 8.09 -2.41 -2.19
C SER A 17 7.61 -3.63 -2.98
N LEU A 18 6.28 -3.77 -3.18
CA LEU A 18 5.74 -4.83 -4.04
C LEU A 18 5.81 -4.43 -5.52
N LEU A 19 5.75 -3.13 -5.82
CA LEU A 19 5.71 -2.58 -7.17
C LEU A 19 7.11 -2.29 -7.74
N ASP A 20 8.04 -1.79 -6.93
CA ASP A 20 9.39 -1.39 -7.35
C ASP A 20 10.50 -2.37 -6.95
N ASP A 21 10.14 -3.42 -6.22
CA ASP A 21 11.04 -4.43 -5.65
C ASP A 21 12.19 -3.85 -4.80
N GLN A 22 11.95 -2.70 -4.17
CA GLN A 22 12.89 -2.06 -3.24
C GLN A 22 12.53 -2.32 -1.77
N PRO A 23 13.46 -2.06 -0.83
CA PRO A 23 13.15 -2.07 0.60
C PRO A 23 11.99 -1.13 0.97
N ARG A 24 11.43 -1.30 2.18
CA ARG A 24 10.32 -0.46 2.67
C ARG A 24 10.72 1.02 2.63
N SER A 25 9.88 1.84 2.00
CA SER A 25 10.10 3.28 1.84
C SER A 25 9.88 4.07 3.13
N ALA A 26 9.10 3.53 4.07
CA ALA A 26 8.79 4.16 5.35
C ALA A 26 8.38 3.12 6.41
N THR A 27 8.50 3.52 7.68
CA THR A 27 7.95 2.80 8.83
C THR A 27 6.47 3.16 9.00
N VAL A 28 5.63 2.18 9.32
CA VAL A 28 4.24 2.39 9.72
C VAL A 28 4.09 1.95 11.17
N VAL A 29 3.54 2.82 12.00
CA VAL A 29 3.30 2.59 13.42
C VAL A 29 1.80 2.71 13.68
N ALA A 30 1.22 1.73 14.38
CA ALA A 30 -0.17 1.80 14.80
C ALA A 30 -0.33 2.90 15.86
N ALA A 31 -1.18 3.89 15.59
CA ALA A 31 -1.48 4.97 16.54
C ALA A 31 -2.44 4.54 17.67
N GLY A 32 -3.02 3.33 17.57
CA GLY A 32 -3.92 2.71 18.53
C GLY A 32 -4.31 1.31 18.05
N ASP A 33 -5.22 0.65 18.77
CA ASP A 33 -5.71 -0.69 18.44
C ASP A 33 -6.25 -0.72 17.01
N SER A 34 -5.68 -1.60 16.19
CA SER A 34 -5.90 -1.63 14.75
C SER A 34 -6.10 -3.06 14.28
N THR A 35 -7.07 -3.26 13.37
CA THR A 35 -7.25 -4.52 12.64
C THR A 35 -6.86 -4.30 11.20
N LEU A 36 -6.00 -5.16 10.67
CA LEU A 36 -5.48 -5.06 9.32
C LEU A 36 -5.84 -6.30 8.51
N LEU A 37 -6.19 -6.09 7.25
CA LEU A 37 -6.21 -7.16 6.26
C LEU A 37 -4.82 -7.29 5.65
N VAL A 38 -4.29 -8.50 5.63
CA VAL A 38 -2.96 -8.79 5.07
C VAL A 38 -3.12 -9.45 3.72
N LEU A 39 -2.45 -8.89 2.71
CA LEU A 39 -2.34 -9.47 1.38
C LEU A 39 -0.87 -9.85 1.14
N HIS A 40 -0.60 -11.13 0.93
CA HIS A 40 0.76 -11.59 0.70
C HIS A 40 1.21 -11.28 -0.74
N ARG A 41 2.52 -11.17 -0.94
CA ARG A 41 3.11 -10.86 -2.26
C ARG A 41 2.58 -11.77 -3.40
N PRO A 42 2.53 -13.11 -3.25
CA PRO A 42 2.00 -13.96 -4.33
C PRO A 42 0.53 -13.69 -4.65
N ASP A 43 -0.27 -13.32 -3.65
CA ASP A 43 -1.69 -13.00 -3.83
C ASP A 43 -1.86 -11.65 -4.52
N PHE A 44 -1.04 -10.67 -4.15
CA PHE A 44 -0.99 -9.36 -4.78
C PHE A 44 -0.61 -9.45 -6.26
N GLU A 45 0.45 -10.20 -6.58
CA GLU A 45 0.88 -10.41 -7.96
C GLU A 45 -0.20 -11.10 -8.79
N ARG A 46 -0.81 -12.18 -8.27
CA ARG A 46 -1.95 -12.85 -8.93
C ARG A 46 -3.13 -11.91 -9.15
N MET A 47 -3.46 -11.08 -8.17
CA MET A 47 -4.55 -10.12 -8.26
C MET A 47 -4.29 -9.08 -9.35
N LEU A 48 -3.07 -8.56 -9.46
CA LEU A 48 -2.71 -7.59 -10.50
C LEU A 48 -2.78 -8.20 -11.90
N THR A 49 -2.35 -9.46 -12.06
CA THR A 49 -2.45 -10.17 -13.35
C THR A 49 -3.92 -10.48 -13.72
N ALA A 50 -4.72 -10.92 -12.76
CA ALA A 50 -6.12 -11.29 -13.00
C ALA A 50 -7.02 -10.07 -13.22
N HIS A 51 -6.69 -8.92 -12.61
CA HIS A 51 -7.53 -7.72 -12.62
C HIS A 51 -6.71 -6.45 -12.90
N PRO A 52 -6.36 -6.16 -14.17
CA PRO A 52 -5.54 -5.00 -14.53
C PRO A 52 -6.11 -3.63 -14.11
N SER A 53 -7.43 -3.55 -13.92
CA SER A 53 -8.10 -2.34 -13.40
C SER A 53 -7.62 -1.96 -11.99
N ILE A 54 -7.19 -2.93 -11.18
CA ILE A 54 -6.66 -2.71 -9.84
C ILE A 54 -5.31 -1.97 -9.91
N MET A 55 -4.44 -2.31 -10.86
CA MET A 55 -3.20 -1.57 -11.08
C MET A 55 -3.47 -0.08 -11.34
N ARG A 56 -4.47 0.23 -12.18
CA ARG A 56 -4.86 1.62 -12.46
C ARG A 56 -5.37 2.33 -11.20
N ALA A 57 -6.13 1.65 -10.36
CA ALA A 57 -6.59 2.19 -9.07
C ALA A 57 -5.41 2.47 -8.13
N MET A 58 -4.43 1.57 -8.06
CA MET A 58 -3.22 1.74 -7.26
C MET A 58 -2.37 2.92 -7.73
N LEU A 59 -2.09 3.03 -9.04
CA LEU A 59 -1.36 4.17 -9.60
C LEU A 59 -2.06 5.50 -9.28
N THR A 60 -3.39 5.52 -9.33
CA THR A 60 -4.18 6.71 -8.96
C THR A 60 -4.04 7.03 -7.47
N SER A 61 -4.07 6.02 -6.59
CA SER A 61 -3.85 6.19 -5.14
C SER A 61 -2.46 6.75 -4.83
N LEU A 62 -1.41 6.15 -5.43
CA LEU A 62 -0.02 6.58 -5.28
C LEU A 62 0.18 8.03 -5.75
N SER A 63 -0.38 8.39 -6.91
CA SER A 63 -0.31 9.76 -7.43
C SER A 63 -0.93 10.78 -6.48
N ARG A 64 -2.02 10.43 -5.78
CA ARG A 64 -2.64 11.33 -4.80
C ARG A 64 -1.79 11.54 -3.55
N ARG A 65 -0.95 10.56 -3.16
CA ARG A 65 -0.06 10.67 -1.99
C ARG A 65 1.16 11.57 -2.24
N LEU A 66 1.53 11.76 -3.51
CA LEU A 66 2.67 12.61 -3.90
C LEU A 66 2.29 14.09 -4.14
N ARG A 67 0.99 14.39 -4.16
CA ARG A 67 0.47 15.76 -4.28
C ARG A 67 0.23 16.34 -2.89
#